data_AF-A0A918QRG4-F1
#
_entry.id   AF-A0A918QRG4-F1
#
_cell.length_a   1.000
_cell.length_b   1.000
_cell.length_c   1.000
_cell.angle_alpha   90.00
_cell.angle_beta   90.00
_cell.angle_gamma   90.00
#
_symmetry.space_group_name_H-M   'P 1'
#
loop_
_entity.id
_entity.type
_entity.pdbx_description
1 polymer ?
#
loop_
_entity_poly.entity_id
_entity_poly.type
_entity_poly.pdbx_seq_one_letter_code
_entity_poly.pdbx_strand_id
1 'polypeptide(L)'
;MSLLPDAVRREAFAEASRFRGEFYECLTARRDELFELVDAVLCADGAVKSPVDLTPLPEHRRGHGAMYGGLNHGRIDVDRLRTLLAGLPLPRFDGGRLVLAVDVSPWLRSDSAVLSRPTVLSRLRPR
;
A
#
# COMPACT_ATOMS: atom_id res chain seq x y z
N MET A 1 -13.88 36.45 3.72
CA MET A 1 -14.19 35.39 2.73
C MET A 1 -12.89 34.68 2.40
N SER A 2 -12.70 33.47 2.93
CA SER A 2 -11.39 32.81 3.06
C SER A 2 -11.02 32.08 1.77
N LEU A 3 -10.17 32.70 0.93
CA LEU A 3 -9.71 32.14 -0.35
C LEU A 3 -8.49 31.19 -0.18
N LEU A 4 -7.75 31.33 0.93
CA LEU A 4 -6.56 30.53 1.22
C LEU A 4 -6.87 29.04 1.46
N PRO A 5 -7.92 28.66 2.22
CA PRO A 5 -8.25 27.25 2.44
C PRO A 5 -8.74 26.55 1.17
N ASP A 6 -9.37 27.29 0.26
CA ASP A 6 -9.89 26.74 -1.00
C ASP A 6 -8.75 26.50 -2.00
N ALA A 7 -7.79 27.42 -2.10
CA ALA A 7 -6.59 27.24 -2.90
C ALA A 7 -5.74 26.04 -2.40
N VAL A 8 -5.47 25.98 -1.10
CA VAL A 8 -4.72 24.86 -0.48
C VAL A 8 -5.46 23.52 -0.69
N ARG A 9 -6.78 23.50 -0.57
CA ARG A 9 -7.59 22.30 -0.85
C ARG A 9 -7.52 21.88 -2.32
N ARG A 10 -7.55 22.83 -3.25
CA ARG A 10 -7.42 22.56 -4.70
C ARG A 10 -6.04 22.01 -5.05
N GLU A 11 -4.99 22.55 -4.46
CA GLU A 11 -3.62 22.06 -4.63
C GLU A 11 -3.48 20.63 -4.09
N ALA A 12 -3.94 20.36 -2.87
CA ALA A 12 -3.95 19.03 -2.29
C ALA A 12 -4.77 18.02 -3.13
N PHE A 13 -5.92 18.45 -3.67
CA PHE A 13 -6.72 17.62 -4.57
C PHE A 13 -6.00 17.31 -5.89
N ALA A 14 -5.30 18.29 -6.47
CA ALA A 14 -4.52 18.11 -7.69
C ALA A 14 -3.34 17.15 -7.47
N GLU A 15 -2.66 17.27 -6.33
CA GLU A 15 -1.59 16.36 -5.93
C GLU A 15 -2.11 14.93 -5.74
N ALA A 16 -3.21 14.76 -4.99
CA ALA A 16 -3.85 13.46 -4.80
C ALA A 16 -4.33 12.85 -6.13
N SER A 17 -4.90 13.67 -7.03
CA SER A 17 -5.35 13.20 -8.34
C SER A 17 -4.18 12.72 -9.21
N ARG A 18 -3.06 13.45 -9.22
CA ARG A 18 -1.85 13.04 -9.93
C ARG A 18 -1.30 11.74 -9.34
N PHE A 19 -1.19 11.66 -8.02
CA PHE A 19 -0.72 10.46 -7.33
C PHE A 19 -1.59 9.24 -7.68
N ARG A 20 -2.92 9.39 -7.66
CA ARG A 20 -3.85 8.32 -8.03
C ARG A 20 -3.66 7.84 -9.47
N GLY A 21 -3.40 8.75 -10.41
CA GLY A 21 -3.08 8.40 -11.80
C GLY A 21 -1.80 7.58 -11.91
N GLU A 22 -0.71 8.03 -11.28
CA GLU A 22 0.56 7.29 -11.28
C GLU A 22 0.46 5.95 -10.54
N PHE A 23 -0.28 5.91 -9.44
CA PHE A 23 -0.57 4.69 -8.69
C PHE A 23 -1.32 3.68 -9.56
N TYR A 24 -2.35 4.12 -10.31
CA TYR A 24 -3.10 3.26 -11.22
C TYR A 24 -2.20 2.65 -12.30
N GLU A 25 -1.22 3.40 -12.80
CA GLU A 25 -0.23 2.90 -13.77
C GLU A 25 0.78 1.89 -13.17
N CYS A 26 0.91 1.82 -11.84
CA CYS A 26 1.69 0.78 -11.19
C CYS A 26 0.93 -0.56 -11.16
N LEU A 27 -0.39 -0.57 -11.31
CA LEU A 27 -1.19 -1.78 -11.32
C LEU A 27 -1.06 -2.39 -12.73
N THR A 28 -0.56 -3.61 -12.86
CA THR A 28 -0.28 -4.22 -14.18
C THR A 28 -1.30 -5.28 -14.59
N ALA A 29 -2.09 -5.81 -13.65
CA ALA A 29 -3.24 -6.68 -13.92
C ALA A 29 -4.37 -6.43 -12.91
N ARG A 30 -5.62 -6.59 -13.36
CA ARG A 30 -6.84 -6.29 -12.56
C ARG A 30 -6.84 -4.86 -11.97
N ARG A 31 -6.35 -3.89 -12.74
CA ARG A 31 -6.09 -2.52 -12.29
C ARG A 31 -7.27 -1.87 -11.59
N ASP A 32 -8.45 -1.87 -12.22
CA ASP A 32 -9.63 -1.22 -11.66
C ASP A 32 -10.04 -1.80 -10.30
N GLU A 33 -9.99 -3.12 -10.19
CA GLU A 33 -10.34 -3.82 -8.96
C GLU A 33 -9.34 -3.52 -7.84
N LEU A 34 -8.04 -3.62 -8.13
CA LEU A 34 -7.00 -3.29 -7.15
C LEU A 34 -7.07 -1.82 -6.73
N PHE A 35 -7.39 -0.93 -7.67
CA PHE A 35 -7.52 0.49 -7.41
C PHE A 35 -8.70 0.79 -6.48
N GLU A 36 -9.89 0.27 -6.81
CA GLU A 36 -11.08 0.41 -5.97
C GLU A 36 -10.89 -0.23 -4.59
N LEU A 37 -10.20 -1.38 -4.52
CA LEU A 37 -9.91 -2.04 -3.25
C LEU A 37 -8.98 -1.20 -2.37
N VAL A 38 -7.95 -0.58 -2.94
CA VAL A 38 -7.08 0.34 -2.18
C VAL A 38 -7.83 1.58 -1.74
N ASP A 39 -8.69 2.14 -2.59
CA ASP A 39 -9.52 3.29 -2.24
C ASP A 39 -10.46 2.95 -1.06
N ALA A 40 -11.10 1.78 -1.10
CA ALA A 40 -11.93 1.26 -0.02
C ALA A 40 -11.14 1.04 1.28
N VAL A 41 -9.91 0.52 1.23
CA VAL A 41 -9.05 0.37 2.41
C VAL A 41 -8.70 1.72 3.04
N LEU A 42 -8.42 2.73 2.22
CA LEU A 42 -8.04 4.07 2.68
C LEU A 42 -9.23 4.87 3.22
N CYS A 43 -10.44 4.60 2.72
CA CYS A 43 -11.68 5.25 3.15
C CYS A 43 -12.44 4.49 4.24
N ALA A 44 -12.02 3.27 4.59
CA ALA A 44 -12.67 2.48 5.63
C ALA A 44 -12.61 3.17 7.00
N ASP A 45 -13.71 3.09 7.75
CA ASP A 45 -13.78 3.58 9.12
C ASP A 45 -12.97 2.67 10.07
N GLY A 46 -11.67 2.97 10.17
CA GLY A 46 -10.75 2.29 11.07
C GLY A 46 -10.12 1.03 10.47
N ALA A 47 -9.67 0.14 11.35
CA ALA A 47 -8.88 -1.02 10.94
C ALA A 47 -9.75 -2.07 10.23
N VAL A 48 -9.44 -2.35 8.96
CA VAL A 48 -10.06 -3.41 8.16
C VAL A 48 -9.85 -4.77 8.83
N LYS A 49 -10.95 -5.48 9.11
CA LYS A 49 -10.93 -6.82 9.75
C LYS A 49 -11.07 -7.96 8.74
N SER A 50 -11.80 -7.71 7.65
CA SER A 50 -11.93 -8.66 6.54
C SER A 50 -11.96 -7.91 5.21
N PRO A 51 -11.34 -8.43 4.14
CA PRO A 51 -11.47 -7.87 2.80
C PRO A 51 -12.91 -7.85 2.29
N VAL A 52 -13.75 -8.77 2.77
CA VAL A 52 -15.18 -8.84 2.40
C VAL A 52 -15.95 -7.62 2.92
N ASP A 53 -15.52 -7.04 4.05
CA ASP A 53 -16.16 -5.86 4.64
C ASP A 53 -15.91 -4.59 3.81
N LEU A 54 -15.02 -4.64 2.81
CA LEU A 54 -14.71 -3.53 1.92
C LEU A 54 -15.66 -3.44 0.72
N THR A 55 -16.25 -4.55 0.29
CA THR A 55 -17.12 -4.56 -0.88
C THR A 55 -18.46 -3.82 -0.73
N PRO A 56 -19.01 -3.56 0.47
CA PRO A 56 -20.14 -2.65 0.61
C PRO A 56 -19.74 -1.16 0.67
N LEU A 57 -18.45 -0.81 0.73
CA LEU A 57 -18.01 0.58 0.77
C LEU A 57 -18.27 1.27 -0.58
N PRO A 58 -18.64 2.56 -0.60
CA PRO A 58 -18.97 3.28 -1.83
C PRO A 58 -17.81 3.37 -2.84
N GLU A 59 -16.58 3.24 -2.35
CA GLU A 59 -15.35 3.20 -3.15
C GLU A 59 -15.17 1.87 -3.89
N HIS A 60 -15.76 0.77 -3.40
CA HIS A 60 -15.71 -0.55 -4.00
C HIS A 60 -17.00 -0.84 -4.78
N ARG A 61 -16.97 -0.67 -6.10
CA ARG A 61 -18.18 -0.74 -6.94
C ARG A 61 -18.46 -2.16 -7.45
N ARG A 62 -17.53 -3.07 -7.23
CA ARG A 62 -17.56 -4.44 -7.76
C ARG A 62 -17.98 -5.44 -6.68
N GLY A 63 -18.44 -6.61 -7.09
CA GLY A 63 -18.86 -7.65 -6.13
C GLY A 63 -17.69 -8.41 -5.51
N HIS A 64 -17.97 -9.22 -4.48
CA HIS A 64 -16.99 -10.08 -3.80
C HIS A 64 -16.13 -10.95 -4.72
N GLY A 65 -16.72 -11.50 -5.79
CA GLY A 65 -15.97 -12.33 -6.75
C GLY A 65 -14.90 -11.54 -7.51
N ALA A 66 -15.15 -10.27 -7.78
CA ALA A 66 -14.16 -9.39 -8.38
C ALA A 66 -13.03 -9.08 -7.39
N MET A 67 -13.36 -8.81 -6.12
CA MET A 67 -12.39 -8.61 -5.04
C MET A 67 -11.41 -9.78 -4.90
N TYR A 68 -11.91 -11.01 -4.82
CA TYR A 68 -11.03 -12.18 -4.81
C TYR A 68 -10.26 -12.34 -6.12
N GLY A 69 -10.86 -12.01 -7.26
CA GLY A 69 -10.17 -11.98 -8.55
C GLY A 69 -9.02 -10.97 -8.61
N GLY A 70 -9.17 -9.81 -7.96
CA GLY A 70 -8.13 -8.79 -7.81
C GLY A 70 -7.01 -9.24 -6.89
N LEU A 71 -7.34 -9.77 -5.72
CA LEU A 71 -6.34 -10.28 -4.77
C LEU A 71 -5.54 -11.47 -5.31
N ASN A 72 -6.19 -12.39 -6.02
CA ASN A 72 -5.55 -13.63 -6.50
C ASN A 72 -4.78 -13.44 -7.82
N HIS A 73 -5.27 -12.57 -8.71
CA HIS A 73 -4.72 -12.41 -10.06
C HIS A 73 -4.24 -11.00 -10.37
N GLY A 74 -4.33 -10.08 -9.41
CA GLY A 74 -3.78 -8.75 -9.51
C GLY A 74 -2.27 -8.76 -9.57
N ARG A 75 -1.71 -7.75 -10.24
CA ARG A 75 -0.27 -7.56 -10.35
C ARG A 75 0.05 -6.09 -10.13
N ILE A 76 1.16 -5.83 -9.44
CA ILE A 76 1.64 -4.50 -9.10
C ILE A 76 3.12 -4.45 -9.48
N ASP A 77 3.52 -3.43 -10.22
CA ASP A 77 4.91 -3.03 -10.39
C ASP A 77 5.40 -2.42 -9.08
N VAL A 78 6.00 -3.26 -8.23
CA VAL A 78 6.44 -2.88 -6.88
C VAL A 78 7.57 -1.86 -6.93
N ASP A 79 8.46 -1.95 -7.92
CA ASP A 79 9.60 -1.03 -8.01
C ASP A 79 9.13 0.35 -8.46
N ARG A 80 8.24 0.42 -9.45
CA ARG A 80 7.59 1.68 -9.83
C ARG A 80 6.81 2.29 -8.66
N LEU A 81 6.07 1.48 -7.91
CA LEU A 81 5.34 1.94 -6.73
C LEU A 81 6.28 2.48 -5.64
N ARG A 82 7.39 1.81 -5.37
CA ARG A 82 8.42 2.28 -4.42
C ARG A 82 9.00 3.62 -4.84
N THR A 83 9.35 3.77 -6.12
CA THR A 83 9.85 5.04 -6.66
C THR A 83 8.81 6.15 -6.53
N LEU A 84 7.55 5.85 -6.84
CA LEU A 84 6.44 6.81 -6.69
C LEU A 84 6.30 7.29 -5.24
N LEU A 85 6.26 6.35 -4.28
CA LEU A 85 6.13 6.67 -2.86
C LEU A 85 7.34 7.43 -2.31
N ALA A 86 8.55 7.04 -2.70
CA ALA A 86 9.79 7.71 -2.28
C ALA A 86 9.93 9.12 -2.88
N GLY A 87 9.22 9.42 -3.97
CA GLY A 87 9.18 10.73 -4.60
C GLY A 87 8.20 11.72 -3.98
N LEU A 88 7.37 11.29 -3.01
CA LEU A 88 6.40 12.17 -2.35
C LEU A 88 7.11 13.18 -1.41
N PRO A 89 6.58 14.41 -1.29
CA PRO A 89 7.13 15.39 -0.37
C PRO A 89 7.05 14.90 1.07
N LEU A 90 8.19 14.88 1.77
CA LEU A 90 8.24 14.47 3.16
C LEU A 90 7.86 15.63 4.10
N PRO A 91 7.04 15.37 5.13
CA PRO A 91 6.72 16.39 6.13
C PRO A 91 7.99 16.83 6.86
N ARG A 92 8.12 18.14 7.05
CA ARG A 92 9.26 18.75 7.77
C ARG A 92 8.81 19.20 9.16
N PHE A 93 9.64 18.91 10.15
CA PHE A 93 9.46 19.36 11.53
C PHE A 93 9.98 20.79 11.72
N ASP A 94 9.75 21.35 12.90
CA ASP A 94 10.24 22.68 13.30
C ASP A 94 11.72 22.89 12.94
N GLY A 95 11.97 24.02 12.27
CA GLY A 95 13.27 24.37 11.72
C GLY A 95 13.58 23.72 10.36
N GLY A 96 12.59 23.15 9.68
CA GLY A 96 12.76 22.57 8.33
C GLY A 96 13.48 21.22 8.31
N ARG A 97 13.58 20.56 9.46
CA ARG A 97 14.31 19.29 9.64
C ARG A 97 13.47 18.10 9.20
N LEU A 98 14.13 17.10 8.64
CA LEU A 98 13.54 15.78 8.40
C LEU A 98 13.92 14.86 9.56
N VAL A 99 12.94 14.12 10.09
CA VAL A 99 13.15 13.08 11.10
C VAL A 99 12.71 11.76 10.49
N LEU A 100 13.61 10.79 10.44
CA LEU A 100 13.37 9.48 9.85
C LEU A 100 13.38 8.42 10.94
N ALA A 101 12.26 7.73 11.12
CA ALA A 101 12.19 6.52 11.94
C ALA A 101 12.43 5.31 11.04
N VAL A 102 13.40 4.46 11.42
CA VAL A 102 13.71 3.22 10.70
C VAL A 102 13.42 2.05 11.62
N ASP A 103 12.52 1.18 11.20
CA ASP A 103 12.17 -0.05 11.89
C ASP A 103 12.10 -1.21 10.88
N VAL A 104 12.26 -2.44 11.36
CA VAL A 104 12.04 -3.66 10.59
C VAL A 104 10.97 -4.50 11.28
N SER A 105 9.78 -4.55 10.69
CA SER A 105 8.67 -5.36 11.16
C SER A 105 8.54 -6.64 10.31
N PRO A 106 8.88 -7.83 10.84
CA PRO A 106 8.78 -9.07 10.08
C PRO A 106 7.32 -9.47 9.85
N TRP A 107 6.98 -9.82 8.61
CA TRP A 107 5.68 -10.38 8.25
C TRP A 107 5.74 -11.92 8.26
N LEU A 108 5.41 -12.51 9.41
CA LEU A 108 5.32 -13.96 9.55
C LEU A 108 4.09 -14.48 8.78
N ARG A 109 4.31 -15.29 7.74
CA ARG A 109 3.24 -16.05 7.09
C ARG A 109 3.28 -17.48 7.63
N SER A 110 2.27 -17.85 8.41
CA SER A 110 2.16 -19.17 9.04
C SER A 110 2.18 -20.33 8.02
N ASP A 111 1.73 -20.08 6.79
CA ASP A 111 1.51 -21.12 5.78
C ASP A 111 2.56 -21.15 4.66
N SER A 112 3.66 -20.40 4.79
CA SER A 112 4.78 -20.60 3.87
C SER A 112 5.40 -21.96 4.17
N ALA A 113 5.43 -22.86 3.19
CA ALA A 113 6.18 -24.12 3.30
C ALA A 113 7.67 -23.81 3.44
N VAL A 114 8.11 -23.53 4.67
CA VAL A 114 9.50 -23.65 5.04
C VAL A 114 9.79 -25.14 5.11
N LEU A 115 10.76 -25.59 4.30
CA LEU A 115 11.31 -26.94 4.39
C LEU A 115 11.59 -27.26 5.87
N SER A 116 10.86 -28.22 6.43
CA SER A 116 11.05 -28.71 7.79
C SER A 116 12.30 -29.57 7.86
N ARG A 117 13.47 -28.96 7.64
CA ARG A 117 14.75 -29.56 8.01
C ARG A 117 15.63 -28.48 8.62
N PRO A 118 15.91 -28.51 9.93
CA PRO A 118 17.06 -27.79 10.43
C PRO A 118 18.29 -28.42 9.80
N THR A 119 18.90 -27.74 8.83
CA THR A 119 20.28 -28.03 8.44
C THR A 119 21.14 -27.69 9.64
N VAL A 120 21.46 -28.69 10.45
CA VAL A 120 22.47 -28.57 11.49
C VAL A 120 23.79 -28.24 10.78
N LEU A 121 24.23 -26.99 10.91
CA LEU A 121 25.57 -26.59 10.50
C LEU A 121 26.54 -27.35 11.42
N SER A 122 27.11 -28.45 10.94
CA SER A 122 28.14 -29.18 11.67
C SER A 122 29.30 -28.23 11.96
N ARG A 123 29.55 -27.96 13.25
CA ARG A 123 30.69 -27.19 13.73
C ARG A 123 31.97 -27.74 13.09
N LEU A 124 32.69 -26.88 12.38
CA LEU A 124 34.09 -27.10 12.05
C LEU A 124 34.85 -27.25 13.38
N ARG A 125 35.35 -28.46 13.66
CA ARG A 125 36.37 -28.64 14.69
C ARG A 125 37.71 -28.13 14.13
N PRO A 126 38.46 -27.28 14.86
CA PRO A 126 39.85 -27.05 14.54
C PRO A 126 40.68 -28.30 14.89
N ARG A 127 41.78 -28.47 14.15
CA ARG A 127 42.65 -29.65 14.10
C ARG A 127 43.20 -30.08 15.45
#